data_AF-A0A966KKW0-F1
#
_entry.id   AF-A0A966KKW0-F1
#
_cell.length_a   1.000
_cell.length_b   1.000
_cell.length_c   1.000
_cell.angle_alpha   90.00
_cell.angle_beta   90.00
_cell.angle_gamma   90.00
#
_symmetry.space_group_name_H-M   'P 1'
#
loop_
_entity.id
_entity.type
_entity.pdbx_description
1 polymer ?
#
loop_
_entity_poly.entity_id
_entity_poly.type
_entity_poly.pdbx_seq_one_letter_code
_entity_poly.pdbx_strand_id
1 'polypeptide(L)'
;MTSIQLIIIVAAFFHLVVEILLKFLDLKNTLKLKEKQPEKTVSLMSGEQWLKTSNYTIAKTKLSIFEDLFGFVLMIPIILFVFPWVFRTWSASSFNEVFSCALISVVFLMALQLPGLILDWYKQFRLEDRFGFNKSTLKLWVTDKIKENIIGLLLGILLFALIIWLFRELSNLSSYWWFFAFTAFFLLQLSLMVLWPKFILPLFNKLTPLDDGSLKSRLFSLADRTGFAAQTIEVIDGSKRSGHSNAFFTGFGKFRRIVLYDTLIDQMEEEEIEAVLAHEIGHYKEGHIPKKLILSFLTGLFGFYAISICLEQSWLYSGLGLSESYVGSISVILIALILFIPNFTYWLTP
;
A
#
# COMPACT_ATOMS: atom_id res chain seq x y z
N MET A 1 28.35 -3.65 13.80
CA MET A 1 27.02 -4.29 13.77
C MET A 1 26.65 -4.66 15.18
N THR A 2 25.50 -4.20 15.65
CA THR A 2 24.98 -4.45 17.00
C THR A 2 24.16 -5.75 17.03
N SER A 3 23.78 -6.22 18.23
CA SER A 3 22.90 -7.38 18.38
C SER A 3 21.52 -7.16 17.78
N ILE A 4 20.92 -5.96 17.90
CA ILE A 4 19.60 -5.67 17.32
C ILE A 4 19.65 -5.63 15.79
N GLN A 5 20.66 -5.00 15.21
CA GLN A 5 20.83 -4.99 13.76
C GLN A 5 20.96 -6.42 13.22
N LEU A 6 21.70 -7.28 13.92
CA LEU A 6 21.80 -8.70 13.57
C LEU A 6 20.44 -9.41 13.68
N ILE A 7 19.69 -9.20 14.77
CA ILE A 7 18.34 -9.79 14.94
C ILE A 7 17.41 -9.39 13.78
N ILE A 8 17.40 -8.10 13.40
CA ILE A 8 16.59 -7.62 12.28
C ILE A 8 17.02 -8.25 10.95
N ILE A 9 18.33 -8.36 10.69
CA ILE A 9 18.85 -9.00 9.48
C ILE A 9 18.47 -10.49 9.44
N VAL A 10 18.58 -11.20 10.56
CA VAL A 10 18.19 -12.62 10.66
C VAL A 10 16.68 -12.79 10.45
N ALA A 11 15.86 -11.93 11.06
CA ALA A 11 14.41 -11.95 10.86
C ALA A 11 14.05 -11.68 9.39
N ALA A 12 14.65 -10.66 8.77
CA ALA A 12 14.47 -10.35 7.36
C ALA A 12 14.95 -11.49 6.43
N PHE A 13 16.04 -12.16 6.79
CA PHE A 13 16.52 -13.33 6.05
C PHE A 13 15.55 -14.50 6.13
N PHE A 14 15.02 -14.80 7.32
CA PHE A 14 14.04 -15.88 7.48
C PHE A 14 12.73 -15.58 6.73
N HIS A 15 12.24 -14.34 6.81
CA HIS A 15 11.13 -13.85 6.00
C HIS A 15 11.40 -14.05 4.50
N LEU A 16 12.55 -13.59 3.99
CA LEU A 16 12.94 -13.75 2.59
C LEU A 16 12.97 -15.23 2.16
N VAL A 17 13.56 -16.11 2.97
CA VAL A 17 13.67 -17.54 2.64
C VAL A 17 12.28 -18.17 2.48
N VAL A 18 11.35 -17.88 3.41
CA VAL A 18 9.99 -18.41 3.32
C VAL A 18 9.25 -17.82 2.12
N GLU A 19 9.35 -16.52 1.87
CA GLU A 19 8.71 -15.88 0.72
C GLU A 19 9.21 -16.43 -0.62
N ILE A 20 10.53 -16.61 -0.76
CA ILE A 20 11.13 -17.23 -1.95
C ILE A 20 10.70 -18.70 -2.09
N LEU A 21 10.62 -19.45 -0.98
CA LEU A 21 10.16 -20.83 -1.01
C LEU A 21 8.71 -20.93 -1.51
N LEU A 22 7.80 -20.08 -1.00
CA LEU A 22 6.41 -20.04 -1.46
C LEU A 22 6.32 -19.68 -2.95
N LYS A 23 7.05 -18.66 -3.40
CA LYS A 23 7.11 -18.26 -4.82
C LYS A 23 7.72 -19.35 -5.70
N PHE A 24 8.70 -20.09 -5.20
CA PHE A 24 9.30 -21.21 -5.91
C PHE A 24 8.32 -22.38 -6.06
N LEU A 25 7.55 -22.69 -5.01
CA LEU A 25 6.49 -23.71 -5.06
C LEU A 25 5.41 -23.33 -6.07
N ASP A 26 4.97 -22.07 -6.07
CA ASP A 26 3.99 -21.55 -7.02
C ASP A 26 4.53 -21.58 -8.46
N LEU A 27 5.78 -21.16 -8.66
CA LEU A 27 6.44 -21.20 -9.97
C LEU A 27 6.56 -22.63 -10.50
N LYS A 28 6.97 -23.58 -9.65
CA LYS A 28 7.08 -24.99 -10.01
C LYS A 28 5.71 -25.56 -10.41
N ASN A 29 4.67 -25.25 -9.64
CA ASN A 29 3.31 -25.68 -9.95
C ASN A 29 2.82 -25.08 -11.28
N THR A 30 3.03 -23.77 -11.48
CA THR A 30 2.67 -23.07 -12.71
C THR A 30 3.38 -23.64 -13.93
N LEU A 31 4.69 -23.96 -13.83
CA LEU A 31 5.44 -24.60 -14.91
C LEU A 31 4.86 -25.98 -15.26
N LYS A 32 4.53 -26.79 -14.25
CA LYS A 32 3.90 -28.10 -14.47
C LYS A 32 2.52 -27.97 -15.15
N LEU A 33 1.71 -27.02 -14.71
CA LEU A 33 0.37 -26.80 -15.25
C LEU A 33 0.39 -26.12 -16.63
N LYS A 34 1.43 -25.36 -16.95
CA LYS A 34 1.65 -24.78 -18.28
C LYS A 34 1.76 -25.86 -19.36
N GLU A 35 2.44 -26.98 -19.06
CA GLU A 35 2.60 -28.09 -20.01
C GLU A 35 1.31 -28.88 -20.22
N LYS A 36 0.46 -28.96 -19.19
CA LYS A 36 -0.80 -29.70 -19.25
C LYS A 36 -1.93 -28.89 -18.60
N GLN A 37 -2.69 -28.20 -19.44
CA GLN A 37 -3.90 -27.49 -19.02
C GLN A 37 -4.88 -28.47 -18.32
N PRO A 38 -5.37 -28.16 -17.11
CA PRO A 38 -6.37 -28.99 -16.45
C PRO A 38 -7.69 -29.05 -17.24
N GLU A 39 -8.28 -30.24 -17.34
CA GLU A 39 -9.51 -30.48 -18.13
C GLU A 39 -10.66 -29.53 -17.76
N LYS A 40 -10.86 -29.26 -16.46
CA LYS A 40 -11.90 -28.34 -15.95
C LYS A 40 -11.74 -26.89 -16.41
N THR A 41 -10.57 -26.51 -16.91
CA THR A 41 -10.28 -25.13 -17.36
C THR A 41 -10.39 -24.96 -18.87
N VAL A 42 -10.51 -26.05 -19.63
CA VAL A 42 -10.59 -26.03 -21.11
C VAL A 42 -11.88 -25.35 -21.57
N SER A 43 -12.96 -25.46 -20.79
CA SER A 43 -14.21 -24.74 -21.05
C SER A 43 -14.15 -23.25 -20.69
N LEU A 44 -13.15 -22.82 -19.91
CA LEU A 44 -13.02 -21.44 -19.42
C LEU A 44 -12.02 -20.63 -20.25
N MET A 45 -10.96 -21.25 -20.75
CA MET A 45 -9.95 -20.56 -21.54
C MET A 45 -9.30 -21.48 -22.58
N SER A 46 -8.97 -20.89 -23.74
CA SER A 46 -8.28 -21.61 -24.81
C SER A 46 -6.85 -21.99 -24.40
N GLY A 47 -6.27 -22.98 -25.09
CA GLY A 47 -4.87 -23.37 -24.84
C GLY A 47 -3.87 -22.24 -25.08
N GLU A 48 -4.16 -21.33 -26.01
CA GLU A 48 -3.33 -20.14 -26.25
C GLU A 48 -3.43 -19.15 -25.08
N GLN A 49 -4.64 -18.87 -24.59
CA GLN A 49 -4.86 -18.02 -23.41
C GLN A 49 -4.21 -18.62 -22.16
N TRP A 50 -4.31 -19.93 -21.99
CA TRP A 50 -3.64 -20.67 -20.91
C TRP A 50 -2.13 -20.47 -20.95
N LEU A 51 -1.53 -20.64 -22.14
CA LEU A 51 -0.10 -20.45 -22.34
C LEU A 51 0.33 -19.00 -22.08
N LYS A 52 -0.43 -18.02 -22.59
CA LYS A 52 -0.17 -16.59 -22.40
C LYS A 52 -0.24 -16.21 -20.92
N THR A 53 -1.29 -16.64 -20.22
CA THR A 53 -1.49 -16.40 -18.78
C THR A 53 -0.38 -17.04 -17.95
N SER A 54 -0.04 -18.30 -18.26
CA SER A 54 1.06 -19.01 -17.59
C SER A 54 2.40 -18.30 -17.79
N ASN A 55 2.70 -17.81 -19.00
CA ASN A 55 3.92 -17.05 -19.29
C ASN A 55 3.96 -15.72 -18.55
N TYR A 56 2.83 -15.02 -18.44
CA TYR A 56 2.70 -13.78 -17.66
C TYR A 56 2.96 -14.03 -16.18
N THR A 57 2.30 -15.04 -15.59
CA THR A 57 2.50 -15.43 -14.19
C THR A 57 3.97 -15.79 -13.93
N ILE A 58 4.60 -16.62 -14.77
CA ILE A 58 6.01 -16.98 -14.64
C ILE A 58 6.92 -15.73 -14.68
N ALA A 59 6.71 -14.83 -15.63
CA ALA A 59 7.52 -13.61 -15.75
C ALA A 59 7.36 -12.71 -14.52
N LYS A 60 6.12 -12.54 -14.05
CA LYS A 60 5.78 -11.73 -12.87
C LYS A 60 6.38 -12.32 -11.60
N THR A 61 6.27 -13.63 -11.39
CA THR A 61 6.86 -14.31 -10.22
C THR A 61 8.38 -14.22 -10.22
N LYS A 62 9.04 -14.36 -11.38
CA LYS A 62 10.50 -14.18 -11.49
C LYS A 62 10.95 -12.76 -11.16
N LEU A 63 10.22 -11.74 -11.64
CA LEU A 63 10.50 -10.35 -11.29
C LEU A 63 10.28 -10.12 -9.80
N SER A 64 9.21 -10.65 -9.21
CA SER A 64 8.94 -10.51 -7.78
C SER A 64 10.04 -11.14 -6.92
N ILE A 65 10.54 -12.33 -7.27
CA ILE A 65 11.69 -12.93 -6.57
C ILE A 65 12.92 -12.02 -6.64
N PHE A 66 13.17 -11.39 -7.79
CA PHE A 66 14.27 -10.45 -7.93
C PHE A 66 14.07 -9.18 -7.09
N GLU A 67 12.85 -8.64 -7.06
CA GLU A 67 12.48 -7.49 -6.21
C GLU A 67 12.71 -7.78 -4.73
N ASP A 68 12.33 -8.96 -4.23
CA ASP A 68 12.53 -9.36 -2.83
C ASP A 68 14.03 -9.48 -2.50
N LEU A 69 14.79 -10.15 -3.37
CA LEU A 69 16.25 -10.29 -3.21
C LEU A 69 16.94 -8.93 -3.21
N PHE A 70 16.57 -8.06 -4.16
CA PHE A 70 17.09 -6.70 -4.26
C PHE A 70 16.76 -5.89 -3.01
N GLY A 71 15.50 -5.96 -2.53
CA GLY A 71 15.05 -5.29 -1.32
C GLY A 71 15.83 -5.73 -0.08
N PHE A 72 16.04 -7.04 0.09
CA PHE A 72 16.84 -7.58 1.19
C PHE A 72 18.30 -7.12 1.13
N VAL A 73 18.94 -7.21 -0.04
CA VAL A 73 20.33 -6.76 -0.24
C VAL A 73 20.46 -5.27 0.05
N LEU A 74 19.48 -4.45 -0.36
CA LEU A 74 19.46 -3.01 -0.10
C LEU A 74 19.22 -2.69 1.38
N MET A 75 18.42 -3.50 2.08
CA MET A 75 18.13 -3.30 3.50
C MET A 75 19.39 -3.40 4.37
N ILE A 76 20.34 -4.28 4.04
CA ILE A 76 21.57 -4.49 4.82
C ILE A 76 22.40 -3.20 4.99
N PRO A 77 22.84 -2.50 3.92
CA PRO A 77 23.57 -1.24 4.09
C PRO A 77 22.67 -0.14 4.69
N ILE A 78 21.35 -0.19 4.46
CA ILE A 78 20.42 0.77 5.07
C ILE A 78 20.49 0.66 6.60
N ILE A 79 20.28 -0.53 7.16
CA ILE A 79 20.24 -0.70 8.61
C ILE A 79 21.62 -0.54 9.27
N LEU A 80 22.69 -0.98 8.60
CA LEU A 80 24.04 -0.95 9.16
C LEU A 80 24.70 0.43 9.09
N PHE A 81 24.44 1.20 8.04
CA PHE A 81 25.19 2.42 7.74
C PHE A 81 24.31 3.62 7.44
N VAL A 82 23.37 3.52 6.49
CA VAL A 82 22.61 4.69 6.01
C VAL A 82 21.71 5.24 7.11
N PHE A 83 20.96 4.38 7.81
CA PHE A 83 20.04 4.79 8.87
C PHE A 83 20.81 5.50 10.02
N PRO A 84 21.88 4.92 10.61
CA PRO A 84 22.70 5.65 11.58
C PRO A 84 23.30 6.95 11.05
N TRP A 85 23.80 6.94 9.82
CA TRP A 85 24.47 8.08 9.20
C TRP A 85 23.52 9.25 8.97
N VAL A 86 22.30 9.00 8.47
CA VAL A 86 21.28 10.04 8.24
C VAL A 86 20.93 10.72 9.55
N PHE A 87 20.58 9.98 10.60
CA PHE A 87 20.19 10.60 11.87
C PHE A 87 21.37 11.24 12.59
N ARG A 88 22.61 10.74 12.45
CA ARG A 88 23.79 11.43 12.97
C ARG A 88 24.05 12.76 12.27
N THR A 89 23.88 12.82 10.95
CA THR A 89 24.19 14.01 10.15
C THR A 89 23.07 15.03 10.24
N TRP A 90 21.83 14.58 10.06
CA TRP A 90 20.61 15.41 10.05
C TRP A 90 19.75 15.00 11.25
N SER A 91 20.13 15.50 12.42
CA SER A 91 19.51 15.10 13.69
C SER A 91 18.02 15.40 13.70
N ALA A 92 17.22 14.38 14.00
CA ALA A 92 15.80 14.48 14.31
C ALA A 92 15.58 14.17 15.80
N SER A 93 16.40 14.77 16.67
CA SER A 93 16.31 14.55 18.12
C SER A 93 15.11 15.28 18.74
N SER A 94 14.86 15.02 20.02
CA SER A 94 13.82 15.71 20.80
C SER A 94 14.03 17.22 20.88
N PHE A 95 15.25 17.71 20.66
CA PHE A 95 15.62 19.13 20.73
C PHE A 95 15.41 19.90 19.41
N ASN A 96 15.29 19.20 18.28
CA ASN A 96 15.09 19.84 16.97
C ASN A 96 13.63 20.26 16.78
N GLU A 97 13.36 21.21 15.90
CA GLU A 97 11.98 21.64 15.59
C GLU A 97 11.14 20.51 15.00
N VAL A 98 9.83 20.52 15.31
CA VAL A 98 8.86 19.50 14.87
C VAL A 98 8.89 19.33 13.35
N PHE A 99 8.83 20.42 12.61
CA PHE A 99 8.78 20.40 11.15
C PHE A 99 10.10 19.91 10.54
N SER A 100 11.26 20.26 11.11
CA SER A 100 12.55 19.73 10.65
C SER A 100 12.64 18.22 10.84
N CYS A 101 12.22 17.71 12.00
CA CYS A 101 12.14 16.28 12.27
C CYS A 101 11.23 15.56 11.27
N ALA A 102 10.04 16.12 11.00
CA ALA A 102 9.08 15.56 10.05
C ALA A 102 9.64 15.56 8.61
N LEU A 103 10.25 16.67 8.18
CA LEU A 103 10.84 16.81 6.85
C LEU A 103 11.96 15.79 6.63
N ILE A 104 12.93 15.71 7.55
CA ILE A 104 14.03 14.73 7.47
C ILE A 104 13.47 13.32 7.39
N SER A 105 12.47 13.01 8.22
CA SER A 105 11.85 11.70 8.29
C SER A 105 11.22 11.29 6.96
N VAL A 106 10.41 12.17 6.38
CA VAL A 106 9.68 11.91 5.14
C VAL A 106 10.63 11.87 3.95
N VAL A 107 11.57 12.81 3.87
CA VAL A 107 12.58 12.82 2.80
C VAL A 107 13.45 11.58 2.85
N PHE A 108 13.83 11.12 4.04
CA PHE A 108 14.56 9.86 4.19
C PHE A 108 13.75 8.67 3.68
N LEU A 109 12.49 8.51 4.12
CA LEU A 109 11.61 7.43 3.64
C LEU A 109 11.40 7.48 2.12
N MET A 110 11.28 8.67 1.53
CA MET A 110 11.17 8.84 0.07
C MET A 110 12.46 8.50 -0.66
N ALA A 111 13.62 8.90 -0.11
CA ALA A 111 14.91 8.58 -0.70
C ALA A 111 15.13 7.05 -0.76
N LEU A 112 14.65 6.31 0.23
CA LEU A 112 14.71 4.85 0.24
C LEU A 112 13.89 4.19 -0.89
N GLN A 113 12.90 4.90 -1.48
CA GLN A 113 12.09 4.38 -2.58
C GLN A 113 12.76 4.55 -3.95
N LEU A 114 13.78 5.42 -4.06
CA LEU A 114 14.42 5.73 -5.34
C LEU A 114 14.96 4.50 -6.08
N PRO A 115 15.64 3.54 -5.42
CA PRO A 115 16.12 2.33 -6.11
C PRO A 115 14.98 1.49 -6.69
N GLY A 116 13.81 1.48 -6.02
CA GLY A 116 12.62 0.78 -6.47
C GLY A 116 12.00 1.35 -7.75
N LEU A 117 12.25 2.63 -8.07
CA LEU A 117 11.74 3.26 -9.30
C LEU A 117 12.26 2.58 -10.58
N ILE A 118 13.48 2.02 -10.53
CA ILE A 118 14.06 1.29 -11.67
C ILE A 118 13.28 0.00 -11.92
N LEU A 119 12.89 -0.69 -10.85
CA LEU A 119 12.10 -1.93 -10.92
C LEU A 119 10.66 -1.64 -11.34
N ASP A 120 10.05 -0.57 -10.83
CA ASP A 120 8.73 -0.11 -11.25
C ASP A 120 8.70 0.24 -12.75
N TRP A 121 9.73 0.96 -13.23
CA TRP A 121 9.87 1.25 -14.65
C TRP A 121 10.02 -0.03 -15.48
N TYR A 122 10.85 -0.98 -15.04
CA TYR A 122 11.02 -2.26 -15.74
C TYR A 122 9.70 -3.04 -15.78
N LYS A 123 8.98 -3.10 -14.65
CA LYS A 123 7.68 -3.74 -14.56
C LYS A 123 6.71 -3.14 -15.56
N GLN A 124 6.57 -1.82 -15.60
CA GLN A 124 5.63 -1.14 -16.50
C GLN A 124 6.03 -1.25 -17.99
N PHE A 125 7.27 -0.89 -18.34
CA PHE A 125 7.69 -0.70 -19.75
C PHE A 125 8.43 -1.90 -20.36
N ARG A 126 8.65 -2.98 -19.60
CA ARG A 126 9.23 -4.23 -20.11
C ARG A 126 8.37 -5.44 -19.83
N LEU A 127 7.86 -5.58 -18.61
CA LEU A 127 7.02 -6.72 -18.26
C LEU A 127 5.59 -6.50 -18.77
N GLU A 128 4.87 -5.50 -18.28
CA GLU A 128 3.46 -5.26 -18.68
C GLU A 128 3.33 -4.95 -20.17
N ASP A 129 4.29 -4.25 -20.76
CA ASP A 129 4.36 -3.95 -22.19
C ASP A 129 4.44 -5.22 -23.05
N ARG A 130 5.29 -6.18 -22.66
CA ARG A 130 5.44 -7.48 -23.35
C ARG A 130 4.14 -8.26 -23.44
N PHE A 131 3.25 -8.11 -22.47
CA PHE A 131 1.96 -8.81 -22.43
C PHE A 131 0.79 -7.96 -22.92
N GLY A 132 1.05 -6.71 -23.34
CA GLY A 132 0.07 -5.79 -23.91
C GLY A 132 -0.80 -5.06 -22.88
N PHE A 133 -0.47 -5.17 -21.58
CA PHE A 133 -1.20 -4.51 -20.51
C PHE A 133 -0.79 -3.05 -20.32
N ASN A 134 0.45 -2.68 -20.62
CA ASN A 134 0.89 -1.29 -20.53
C ASN A 134 0.18 -0.43 -21.59
N LYS A 135 -0.50 0.63 -21.14
CA LYS A 135 -1.05 1.69 -22.00
C LYS A 135 -0.47 3.07 -21.67
N SER A 136 0.37 3.14 -20.63
CA SER A 136 0.97 4.38 -20.16
C SER A 136 2.13 4.82 -21.06
N THR A 137 2.26 6.14 -21.24
CA THR A 137 3.43 6.74 -21.87
C THR A 137 4.49 7.09 -20.82
N LEU A 138 5.76 7.17 -21.21
CA LEU A 138 6.82 7.59 -20.28
C LEU A 138 6.53 8.95 -19.65
N LYS A 139 6.01 9.92 -20.43
CA LYS A 139 5.62 11.24 -19.94
C LYS A 139 4.54 11.14 -18.86
N LEU A 140 3.51 10.32 -19.08
CA LEU A 140 2.45 10.12 -18.10
C LEU A 140 2.99 9.47 -16.83
N TRP A 141 3.78 8.39 -16.95
CA TRP A 141 4.39 7.71 -15.81
C TRP A 141 5.27 8.65 -14.97
N VAL A 142 6.15 9.44 -15.60
CA VAL A 142 6.98 10.43 -14.87
C VAL A 142 6.11 11.48 -14.18
N THR A 143 5.08 11.98 -14.87
CA THR A 143 4.17 13.00 -14.31
C THR A 143 3.42 12.45 -13.09
N ASP A 144 2.94 11.21 -13.18
CA ASP A 144 2.26 10.54 -12.07
C ASP A 144 3.21 10.33 -10.89
N LYS A 145 4.44 9.87 -11.12
CA LYS A 145 5.46 9.73 -10.06
C LYS A 145 5.78 11.04 -9.37
N ILE A 146 5.92 12.14 -10.11
CA ILE A 146 6.16 13.46 -9.51
C ILE A 146 4.96 13.89 -8.66
N LYS A 147 3.73 13.73 -9.15
CA LYS A 147 2.51 14.05 -8.41
C LYS A 147 2.38 13.21 -7.13
N GLU A 148 2.60 11.90 -7.22
CA GLU A 148 2.61 10.96 -6.10
C GLU A 148 3.61 11.40 -5.03
N ASN A 149 4.84 11.75 -5.43
CA ASN A 149 5.88 12.22 -4.51
C ASN A 149 5.53 13.57 -3.88
N ILE A 150 4.98 14.53 -4.61
CA ILE A 150 4.58 15.82 -4.04
C ILE A 150 3.45 15.64 -3.01
N ILE A 151 2.41 14.89 -3.37
CA ILE A 151 1.28 14.62 -2.46
C ILE A 151 1.75 13.84 -1.24
N GLY A 152 2.57 12.80 -1.44
CA GLY A 152 3.18 12.02 -0.38
C GLY A 152 4.06 12.86 0.55
N LEU A 153 4.77 13.86 0.02
CA LEU A 153 5.66 14.71 0.81
C LEU A 153 4.83 15.63 1.70
N LEU A 154 3.81 16.28 1.14
CA LEU A 154 2.92 17.18 1.87
C LEU A 154 2.13 16.45 2.96
N LEU A 155 1.49 15.33 2.61
CA LEU A 155 0.73 14.52 3.57
C LEU A 155 1.65 13.85 4.59
N GLY A 156 2.81 13.37 4.16
CA GLY A 156 3.82 12.78 5.04
C GLY A 156 4.30 13.76 6.08
N ILE A 157 4.68 14.98 5.68
CA ILE A 157 5.15 16.02 6.62
C ILE A 157 4.02 16.39 7.59
N LEU A 158 2.79 16.56 7.09
CA LEU A 158 1.64 16.86 7.94
C LEU A 158 1.42 15.77 9.00
N LEU A 159 1.43 14.50 8.60
CA LEU A 159 1.21 13.37 9.50
C LEU A 159 2.34 13.20 10.52
N PHE A 160 3.60 13.23 10.06
CA PHE A 160 4.75 13.13 10.96
C PHE A 160 4.81 14.32 11.93
N ALA A 161 4.61 15.54 11.43
CA ALA A 161 4.62 16.74 12.28
C ALA A 161 3.50 16.67 13.33
N LEU A 162 2.30 16.23 12.95
CA LEU A 162 1.19 16.04 13.89
C LEU A 162 1.55 15.04 15.00
N ILE A 163 2.09 13.87 14.66
CA ILE A 163 2.45 12.84 15.64
C ILE A 163 3.58 13.32 16.56
N ILE A 164 4.62 13.94 15.99
CA ILE A 164 5.75 14.48 16.75
C ILE A 164 5.29 15.59 17.71
N TRP A 165 4.44 16.50 17.21
CA TRP A 165 3.87 17.57 18.02
C TRP A 165 3.00 17.03 19.16
N LEU A 166 2.05 16.13 18.85
CA LEU A 166 1.18 15.52 19.86
C LEU A 166 1.99 14.80 20.93
N PHE A 167 3.02 14.06 20.55
CA PHE A 167 3.91 13.41 21.52
C PHE A 167 4.58 14.43 22.44
N ARG A 168 5.15 15.52 21.89
CA ARG A 168 5.89 16.51 22.70
C ARG A 168 4.99 17.27 23.66
N GLU A 169 3.77 17.61 23.24
CA GLU A 169 2.82 18.32 24.09
C GLU A 169 2.19 17.40 25.14
N LEU A 170 1.77 16.20 24.74
CA LEU A 170 0.97 15.33 25.60
C LEU A 170 1.79 14.44 26.53
N SER A 171 3.03 14.08 26.16
CA SER A 171 3.86 13.19 26.98
C SER A 171 4.21 13.78 28.35
N ASN A 172 4.32 15.10 28.45
CA ASN A 172 4.52 15.81 29.72
C ASN A 172 3.25 15.86 30.59
N LEU A 173 2.08 15.71 29.97
CA LEU A 173 0.77 15.86 30.63
C LEU A 173 0.17 14.51 31.05
N SER A 174 0.44 13.43 30.31
CA SER A 174 -0.14 12.13 30.57
C SER A 174 0.72 10.98 30.03
N SER A 175 0.83 9.91 30.81
CA SER A 175 1.40 8.63 30.35
C SER A 175 0.56 7.95 29.25
N TYR A 176 -0.69 8.38 29.05
CA TYR A 176 -1.60 7.88 28.01
C TYR A 176 -1.56 8.71 26.72
N TRP A 177 -0.52 9.54 26.51
CA TRP A 177 -0.37 10.37 25.30
C TRP A 177 -0.54 9.57 24.00
N TRP A 178 -0.11 8.30 23.97
CA TRP A 178 -0.18 7.42 22.81
C TRP A 178 -1.60 7.14 22.37
N PHE A 179 -2.56 7.05 23.30
CA PHE A 179 -3.98 6.87 23.00
C PHE A 179 -4.57 8.09 22.31
N PHE A 180 -4.23 9.30 22.79
CA PHE A 180 -4.68 10.55 22.20
C PHE A 180 -4.04 10.80 20.83
N ALA A 181 -2.73 10.54 20.72
CA ALA A 181 -2.00 10.62 19.45
C ALA A 181 -2.57 9.66 18.40
N PHE A 182 -2.82 8.41 18.80
CA PHE A 182 -3.48 7.42 17.96
C PHE A 182 -4.89 7.86 17.55
N THR A 183 -5.70 8.35 18.48
CA THR A 183 -7.08 8.79 18.19
C THR A 183 -7.07 9.91 17.15
N ALA A 184 -6.21 10.92 17.33
CA ALA A 184 -6.06 12.01 16.36
C ALA A 184 -5.59 11.50 14.98
N PHE A 185 -4.58 10.63 14.96
CA PHE A 185 -4.08 9.99 13.74
C PHE A 185 -5.17 9.19 13.02
N PHE A 186 -5.93 8.37 13.77
CA PHE A 186 -6.98 7.52 13.22
C PHE A 186 -8.15 8.35 12.68
N LEU A 187 -8.56 9.42 13.36
CA LEU A 187 -9.58 10.35 12.85
C LEU A 187 -9.14 11.03 11.56
N LEU A 188 -7.87 11.42 11.47
CA LEU A 188 -7.31 11.96 10.23
C LEU A 188 -7.28 10.90 9.13
N GLN A 189 -6.91 9.65 9.44
CA GLN A 189 -6.95 8.53 8.49
C GLN A 189 -8.38 8.25 7.97
N LEU A 190 -9.39 8.25 8.85
CA LEU A 190 -10.80 8.13 8.47
C LEU A 190 -11.22 9.30 7.57
N SER A 191 -10.77 10.51 7.89
CA SER A 191 -11.04 11.68 7.06
C SER A 191 -10.41 11.51 5.67
N LEU A 192 -9.16 11.06 5.58
CA LEU A 192 -8.50 10.79 4.30
C LEU A 192 -9.20 9.67 3.53
N MET A 193 -9.74 8.63 4.18
CA MET A 193 -10.53 7.60 3.50
C MET A 193 -11.75 8.18 2.75
N VAL A 194 -12.38 9.22 3.31
CA VAL A 194 -13.50 9.94 2.68
C VAL A 194 -13.03 10.94 1.63
N LEU A 195 -11.97 11.68 1.94
CA LEU A 195 -11.48 12.80 1.14
C LEU A 195 -10.66 12.33 -0.07
N TRP A 196 -9.98 11.18 0.01
CA TRP A 196 -9.07 10.69 -1.00
C TRP A 196 -9.74 10.49 -2.37
N PRO A 197 -10.88 9.76 -2.49
CA PRO A 197 -11.53 9.61 -3.79
C PRO A 197 -12.06 10.93 -4.36
N LYS A 198 -12.37 11.91 -3.49
CA LYS A 198 -12.95 13.19 -3.90
C LYS A 198 -11.89 14.20 -4.37
N PHE A 199 -10.73 14.24 -3.70
CA PHE A 199 -9.73 15.30 -3.91
C PHE A 199 -8.43 14.80 -4.54
N ILE A 200 -8.04 13.56 -4.27
CA ILE A 200 -6.74 13.03 -4.71
C ILE A 200 -6.90 12.22 -6.00
N LEU A 201 -7.89 11.33 -6.05
CA LEU A 201 -8.15 10.51 -7.24
C LEU A 201 -8.33 11.35 -8.53
N PRO A 202 -9.07 12.48 -8.52
CA PRO A 202 -9.25 13.30 -9.72
C PRO A 202 -7.96 13.99 -10.23
N LEU A 203 -6.89 14.04 -9.43
CA LEU A 203 -5.60 14.59 -9.87
C LEU A 203 -4.86 13.64 -10.84
N PHE A 204 -5.24 12.36 -10.81
CA PHE A 204 -4.66 11.29 -11.62
C PHE A 204 -5.59 10.83 -12.74
N ASN A 205 -6.88 10.76 -12.45
CA ASN A 205 -7.87 10.19 -13.33
C ASN A 205 -9.05 11.12 -13.57
N LYS A 206 -9.62 11.04 -14.77
CA LYS A 206 -10.88 11.68 -15.07
C LYS A 206 -12.01 10.76 -14.59
N LEU A 207 -12.94 11.32 -13.83
CA LEU A 207 -14.20 10.69 -13.47
C LEU A 207 -15.30 11.36 -14.28
N THR A 208 -16.08 10.59 -15.02
CA THR A 208 -17.25 11.07 -15.76
C THR A 208 -18.49 10.30 -15.32
N PRO A 209 -19.68 10.91 -15.28
CA PRO A 209 -20.92 10.14 -15.06
C PRO A 209 -21.06 9.04 -16.11
N LEU A 210 -21.60 7.88 -15.72
CA LEU A 210 -21.99 6.84 -16.67
C LEU A 210 -23.14 7.37 -17.56
N ASP A 211 -22.99 7.16 -18.86
CA ASP A 211 -23.97 7.53 -19.87
C ASP A 211 -25.34 6.88 -19.61
N ASP A 212 -26.41 7.54 -20.01
CA ASP A 212 -27.76 7.00 -19.89
C ASP A 212 -27.94 5.82 -20.85
N GLY A 213 -28.43 4.69 -20.33
CA GLY A 213 -28.57 3.46 -21.10
C GLY A 213 -29.06 2.27 -20.29
N SER A 214 -29.07 1.10 -20.92
CA SER A 214 -29.46 -0.19 -20.33
C SER A 214 -28.58 -0.53 -19.14
N LEU A 215 -27.24 -0.48 -19.28
CA LEU A 215 -26.30 -0.75 -18.19
C LEU A 215 -26.60 0.09 -16.94
N LYS A 216 -26.69 1.41 -17.07
CA LYS A 216 -26.98 2.31 -15.94
C LYS A 216 -28.29 1.95 -15.24
N SER A 217 -29.34 1.68 -16.02
CA SER A 217 -30.66 1.30 -15.50
C SER A 217 -30.61 -0.03 -14.74
N ARG A 218 -29.86 -1.01 -15.26
CA ARG A 218 -29.66 -2.32 -14.62
C ARG A 218 -28.91 -2.20 -13.30
N LEU A 219 -27.81 -1.45 -13.27
CA LEU A 219 -27.01 -1.27 -12.06
C LEU A 219 -27.78 -0.52 -10.96
N PHE A 220 -28.58 0.50 -11.32
CA PHE A 220 -29.47 1.15 -10.36
C PHE A 220 -30.57 0.20 -9.85
N SER A 221 -31.18 -0.59 -10.73
CA SER A 221 -32.18 -1.61 -10.31
C SER A 221 -31.58 -2.64 -9.36
N LEU A 222 -30.36 -3.11 -9.60
CA LEU A 222 -29.64 -3.99 -8.67
C LEU A 222 -29.40 -3.30 -7.32
N ALA A 223 -28.95 -2.05 -7.35
CA ALA A 223 -28.70 -1.26 -6.15
C ALA A 223 -29.99 -1.09 -5.31
N ASP A 224 -31.12 -0.78 -5.96
CA ASP A 224 -32.42 -0.66 -5.30
C ASP A 224 -32.89 -1.99 -4.70
N ARG A 225 -32.82 -3.08 -5.47
CA ARG A 225 -33.19 -4.44 -5.01
C ARG A 225 -32.38 -4.90 -3.80
N THR A 226 -31.13 -4.46 -3.69
CA THR A 226 -30.21 -4.86 -2.61
C THR A 226 -30.19 -3.86 -1.45
N GLY A 227 -30.92 -2.74 -1.56
CA GLY A 227 -30.91 -1.64 -0.59
C GLY A 227 -29.58 -0.88 -0.55
N PHE A 228 -28.80 -0.92 -1.63
CA PHE A 228 -27.58 -0.14 -1.80
C PHE A 228 -27.92 1.25 -2.33
N ALA A 229 -27.98 2.24 -1.45
CA ALA A 229 -28.27 3.63 -1.83
C ALA A 229 -27.07 4.31 -2.53
N ALA A 230 -26.82 3.97 -3.79
CA ALA A 230 -25.86 4.67 -4.64
C ALA A 230 -26.50 5.95 -5.20
N GLN A 231 -25.83 7.10 -5.07
CA GLN A 231 -26.29 8.34 -5.69
C GLN A 231 -25.92 8.45 -7.16
N THR A 232 -24.72 7.99 -7.51
CA THR A 232 -24.15 8.15 -8.85
C THR A 232 -23.29 6.95 -9.22
N ILE A 233 -23.23 6.68 -10.52
CA ILE A 233 -22.28 5.75 -11.13
C ILE A 233 -21.34 6.60 -12.00
N GLU A 234 -20.05 6.50 -11.72
CA GLU A 234 -18.98 7.23 -12.40
C GLU A 234 -18.06 6.24 -13.12
N VAL A 235 -17.51 6.64 -14.26
CA VAL A 235 -16.54 5.89 -15.04
C VAL A 235 -15.17 6.55 -14.88
N ILE A 236 -14.16 5.75 -14.55
CA ILE A 236 -12.77 6.18 -14.43
C ILE A 236 -11.97 5.78 -15.69
N ASP A 237 -11.13 6.70 -16.17
CA ASP A 237 -10.26 6.50 -17.35
C ASP A 237 -9.04 5.60 -17.05
N GLY A 238 -9.29 4.34 -16.66
CA GLY A 238 -8.28 3.35 -16.33
C GLY A 238 -7.41 2.94 -17.53
N SER A 239 -8.01 2.90 -18.72
CA SER A 239 -7.38 2.54 -20.00
C SER A 239 -6.16 3.40 -20.35
N LYS A 240 -6.07 4.62 -19.81
CA LYS A 240 -4.93 5.52 -19.94
C LYS A 240 -3.62 4.93 -19.39
N ARG A 241 -3.70 3.99 -18.45
CA ARG A 241 -2.54 3.41 -17.75
C ARG A 241 -2.37 1.93 -18.02
N SER A 242 -3.47 1.18 -17.99
CA SER A 242 -3.43 -0.27 -18.09
C SER A 242 -4.68 -0.82 -18.76
N GLY A 243 -4.56 -1.99 -19.38
CA GLY A 243 -5.69 -2.80 -19.85
C GLY A 243 -6.39 -3.60 -18.75
N HIS A 244 -6.00 -3.46 -17.47
CA HIS A 244 -6.68 -4.12 -16.35
C HIS A 244 -8.03 -3.49 -16.03
N SER A 245 -8.98 -4.32 -15.64
CA SER A 245 -10.37 -3.95 -15.33
C SER A 245 -10.62 -4.04 -13.83
N ASN A 246 -11.43 -3.13 -13.30
CA ASN A 246 -11.77 -3.09 -11.89
C ASN A 246 -13.09 -2.31 -11.66
N ALA A 247 -13.69 -2.48 -10.49
CA ALA A 247 -14.81 -1.70 -9.99
C ALA A 247 -14.65 -1.52 -8.49
N PHE A 248 -15.10 -0.39 -7.96
CA PHE A 248 -15.12 -0.16 -6.51
C PHE A 248 -16.21 0.84 -6.15
N PHE A 249 -16.51 0.95 -4.85
CA PHE A 249 -17.41 1.97 -4.33
C PHE A 249 -16.68 2.92 -3.38
N THR A 250 -17.21 4.13 -3.28
CA THR A 250 -16.68 5.16 -2.38
C THR A 250 -17.81 5.88 -1.66
N GLY A 251 -17.48 6.61 -0.59
CA GLY A 251 -18.45 7.38 0.19
C GLY A 251 -19.15 6.57 1.28
N PHE A 252 -19.93 7.27 2.12
CA PHE A 252 -20.59 6.71 3.30
C PHE A 252 -22.10 6.97 3.30
N GLY A 253 -22.85 6.02 3.85
CA GLY A 253 -24.29 6.10 4.00
C GLY A 253 -25.01 6.32 2.67
N LYS A 254 -25.73 7.45 2.56
CA LYS A 254 -26.51 7.84 1.38
C LYS A 254 -25.66 8.52 0.29
N PHE A 255 -24.42 8.90 0.57
CA PHE A 255 -23.55 9.60 -0.39
C PHE A 255 -22.60 8.66 -1.14
N ARG A 256 -22.99 7.39 -1.28
CA ARG A 256 -22.15 6.39 -1.94
C ARG A 256 -22.16 6.56 -3.44
N ARG A 257 -21.03 6.23 -4.04
CA ARG A 257 -20.80 6.26 -5.48
C ARG A 257 -20.20 4.95 -5.93
N ILE A 258 -20.62 4.49 -7.10
CA ILE A 258 -20.03 3.34 -7.79
C ILE A 258 -19.04 3.90 -8.81
N VAL A 259 -17.83 3.38 -8.84
CA VAL A 259 -16.79 3.75 -9.81
C VAL A 259 -16.42 2.52 -10.63
N LEU A 260 -16.64 2.59 -11.94
CA LEU A 260 -16.34 1.53 -12.90
C LEU A 260 -15.16 1.93 -13.77
N TYR A 261 -14.23 1.02 -14.04
CA TYR A 261 -13.18 1.28 -15.03
C TYR A 261 -13.78 1.20 -16.44
N ASP A 262 -13.36 2.12 -17.31
CA ASP A 262 -13.66 2.06 -18.74
C ASP A 262 -13.28 0.72 -19.37
N THR A 263 -12.13 0.16 -19.00
CA THR A 263 -11.68 -1.18 -19.43
C THR A 263 -12.62 -2.30 -19.01
N LEU A 264 -13.35 -2.16 -17.89
CA LEU A 264 -14.34 -3.16 -17.47
C LEU A 264 -15.57 -3.10 -18.39
N ILE A 265 -16.02 -1.89 -18.72
CA ILE A 265 -17.17 -1.65 -19.60
C ILE A 265 -16.86 -2.13 -21.03
N ASP A 266 -15.63 -1.92 -21.50
CA ASP A 266 -15.20 -2.31 -22.84
C ASP A 266 -14.98 -3.83 -23.01
N GLN A 267 -14.78 -4.57 -21.91
CA GLN A 267 -14.36 -5.99 -21.94
C GLN A 267 -15.45 -6.97 -21.51
N MET A 268 -16.53 -6.51 -20.90
CA MET A 268 -17.56 -7.36 -20.30
C MET A 268 -18.96 -6.97 -20.76
N GLU A 269 -19.81 -7.98 -20.89
CA GLU A 269 -21.23 -7.76 -21.16
C GLU A 269 -21.94 -7.17 -19.93
N GLU A 270 -23.07 -6.48 -20.14
CA GLU A 270 -23.79 -5.82 -19.04
C GLU A 270 -24.19 -6.78 -17.90
N GLU A 271 -24.51 -8.04 -18.23
CA GLU A 271 -24.82 -9.10 -17.26
C GLU A 271 -23.62 -9.43 -16.36
N GLU A 272 -22.43 -9.44 -16.93
CA GLU A 272 -21.18 -9.73 -16.22
C GLU A 272 -20.79 -8.56 -15.32
N ILE A 273 -20.96 -7.32 -15.80
CA ILE A 273 -20.75 -6.11 -15.00
C ILE A 273 -21.73 -6.06 -13.82
N GLU A 274 -23.00 -6.42 -14.04
CA GLU A 274 -23.99 -6.53 -12.97
C GLU A 274 -23.56 -7.56 -11.91
N ALA A 275 -23.02 -8.71 -12.33
CA ALA A 275 -22.49 -9.73 -11.42
C ALA A 275 -21.28 -9.24 -10.61
N VAL A 276 -20.37 -8.49 -11.24
CA VAL A 276 -19.24 -7.84 -10.54
C VAL A 276 -19.76 -6.83 -9.51
N LEU A 277 -20.74 -6.00 -9.87
CA LEU A 277 -21.33 -5.05 -8.92
C LEU A 277 -22.06 -5.76 -7.77
N ALA A 278 -22.74 -6.87 -8.03
CA ALA A 278 -23.35 -7.70 -7.00
C ALA A 278 -22.30 -8.24 -6.00
N HIS A 279 -21.11 -8.64 -6.47
CA HIS A 279 -19.99 -9.02 -5.60
C HIS A 279 -19.55 -7.87 -4.69
N GLU A 280 -19.35 -6.68 -5.25
CA GLU A 280 -18.96 -5.49 -4.49
C GLU A 280 -20.02 -5.05 -3.47
N ILE A 281 -21.31 -5.12 -3.84
CA ILE A 281 -22.43 -4.88 -2.91
C ILE A 281 -22.46 -5.96 -1.81
N GLY A 282 -22.08 -7.20 -2.12
CA GLY A 282 -21.90 -8.27 -1.14
C GLY A 282 -20.89 -7.91 -0.05
N HIS A 283 -19.73 -7.35 -0.41
CA HIS A 283 -18.76 -6.85 0.56
C HIS A 283 -19.31 -5.76 1.48
N TYR A 284 -20.17 -4.90 0.92
CA TYR A 284 -20.88 -3.91 1.71
C TYR A 284 -21.88 -4.56 2.68
N LYS A 285 -22.71 -5.49 2.19
CA LYS A 285 -23.75 -6.16 2.96
C LYS A 285 -23.18 -6.95 4.14
N GLU A 286 -22.07 -7.64 3.93
CA GLU A 286 -21.35 -8.41 4.95
C GLU A 286 -20.50 -7.55 5.90
N GLY A 287 -20.51 -6.22 5.73
CA GLY A 287 -19.80 -5.30 6.60
C GLY A 287 -18.28 -5.49 6.59
N HIS A 288 -17.69 -5.87 5.46
CA HIS A 288 -16.25 -6.11 5.36
C HIS A 288 -15.42 -4.85 5.67
N ILE A 289 -15.88 -3.66 5.27
CA ILE A 289 -15.20 -2.40 5.59
C ILE A 289 -15.19 -2.13 7.10
N PRO A 290 -16.33 -2.11 7.82
CA PRO A 290 -16.33 -1.98 9.28
C PRO A 290 -15.44 -3.01 10.00
N LYS A 291 -15.49 -4.29 9.58
CA LYS A 291 -14.63 -5.36 10.16
C LYS A 291 -13.14 -5.03 9.99
N LYS A 292 -12.73 -4.62 8.78
CA LYS A 292 -11.34 -4.20 8.50
C LYS A 292 -10.97 -2.91 9.25
N LEU A 293 -11.89 -1.96 9.42
CA LEU A 293 -11.66 -0.73 10.18
C LEU A 293 -11.46 -1.02 11.68
N ILE A 294 -12.24 -1.92 12.27
CA ILE A 294 -12.08 -2.33 13.67
C ILE A 294 -10.71 -3.02 13.85
N LEU A 295 -10.36 -3.94 12.95
CA LEU A 295 -9.05 -4.59 12.99
C LEU A 295 -7.91 -3.56 12.86
N SER A 296 -8.01 -2.64 11.90
CA SER A 296 -7.05 -1.55 11.72
C SER A 296 -6.95 -0.65 12.95
N PHE A 297 -8.08 -0.39 13.63
CA PHE A 297 -8.11 0.40 14.86
C PHE A 297 -7.37 -0.33 15.97
N LEU A 298 -7.66 -1.61 16.21
CA LEU A 298 -7.02 -2.40 17.27
C LEU A 298 -5.53 -2.58 17.02
N THR A 299 -5.13 -2.92 15.79
CA THR A 299 -3.71 -3.06 15.43
C THR A 299 -2.97 -1.73 15.52
N GLY A 300 -3.58 -0.63 15.07
CA GLY A 300 -2.99 0.70 15.18
C GLY A 300 -2.84 1.15 16.65
N LEU A 301 -3.86 0.90 17.48
CA LEU A 301 -3.83 1.20 18.90
C LEU A 301 -2.69 0.43 19.60
N PHE A 302 -2.56 -0.86 19.32
CA PHE A 302 -1.45 -1.67 19.82
C PHE A 302 -0.10 -1.17 19.32
N GLY A 303 0.00 -0.76 18.06
CA GLY A 303 1.21 -0.17 17.48
C GLY A 303 1.64 1.11 18.18
N PHE A 304 0.71 2.03 18.47
CA PHE A 304 1.00 3.25 19.22
C PHE A 304 1.41 2.97 20.68
N TYR A 305 0.79 1.98 21.32
CA TYR A 305 1.22 1.53 22.65
C TYR A 305 2.63 0.90 22.62
N ALA A 306 2.95 0.11 21.59
CA ALA A 306 4.29 -0.43 21.42
C ALA A 306 5.32 0.69 21.19
N ILE A 307 4.99 1.71 20.40
CA ILE A 307 5.82 2.92 20.22
C ILE A 307 6.10 3.58 21.58
N SER A 308 5.09 3.74 22.45
CA SER A 308 5.31 4.38 23.75
C SER A 308 6.29 3.62 24.63
N ILE A 309 6.28 2.29 24.59
CA ILE A 309 7.26 1.47 25.32
C ILE A 309 8.65 1.63 24.69
N CYS A 310 8.76 1.49 23.36
CA CYS A 310 10.02 1.55 22.63
C CYS A 310 10.77 2.87 22.78
N LEU A 311 10.05 3.99 22.92
CA LEU A 311 10.62 5.33 23.04
C LEU A 311 11.54 5.51 24.25
N GLU A 312 11.27 4.78 25.33
CA GLU A 312 12.02 4.88 26.59
C GLU A 312 13.22 3.91 26.65
N GLN A 313 13.38 3.05 25.65
CA GLN A 313 14.37 1.97 25.67
C GLN A 313 15.71 2.40 25.07
N SER A 314 16.67 2.81 25.90
CA SER A 314 18.02 3.21 25.45
C SER A 314 18.74 2.14 24.62
N TRP A 315 18.56 0.87 24.97
CA TRP A 315 19.14 -0.27 24.26
C TRP A 315 18.65 -0.37 22.82
N LEU A 316 17.44 0.11 22.50
CA LEU A 316 16.90 0.10 21.15
C LEU A 316 17.65 1.10 20.25
N TYR A 317 17.93 2.30 20.74
CA TYR A 317 18.67 3.32 19.99
C TYR A 317 20.12 2.92 19.78
N SER A 318 20.82 2.51 20.85
CA SER A 318 22.20 2.05 20.75
C SER A 318 22.31 0.79 19.88
N GLY A 319 21.34 -0.12 20.00
CA GLY A 319 21.22 -1.28 19.14
C GLY A 319 20.84 -0.95 17.70
N LEU A 320 20.27 0.21 17.37
CA LEU A 320 20.13 0.68 15.99
C LEU A 320 21.37 1.43 15.47
N GLY A 321 22.44 1.53 16.26
CA GLY A 321 23.66 2.24 15.90
C GLY A 321 23.60 3.75 16.15
N LEU A 322 22.63 4.22 16.94
CA LEU A 322 22.44 5.62 17.30
C LEU A 322 22.99 5.92 18.70
N SER A 323 23.28 7.19 18.98
CA SER A 323 23.66 7.63 20.33
C SER A 323 22.44 7.67 21.27
N GLU A 324 22.68 7.54 22.57
CA GLU A 324 21.63 7.63 23.60
C GLU A 324 20.97 9.02 23.67
N SER A 325 21.59 10.04 23.09
CA SER A 325 20.98 11.37 22.93
C SER A 325 19.68 11.38 22.10
N TYR A 326 19.39 10.28 21.38
CA TYR A 326 18.14 10.11 20.63
C TYR A 326 17.02 9.47 21.44
N VAL A 327 17.26 9.02 22.68
CA VAL A 327 16.22 8.47 23.55
C VAL A 327 15.07 9.47 23.70
N GLY A 328 13.84 9.00 23.51
CA GLY A 328 12.65 9.85 23.44
C GLY A 328 12.39 10.51 22.08
N SER A 329 13.23 10.32 21.06
CA SER A 329 12.90 10.76 19.69
C SER A 329 11.88 9.83 19.05
N ILE A 330 10.64 10.31 18.94
CA ILE A 330 9.55 9.59 18.28
C ILE A 330 9.78 9.42 16.77
N SER A 331 10.41 10.39 16.10
CA SER A 331 10.70 10.33 14.67
C SER A 331 11.58 9.14 14.32
N VAL A 332 12.66 8.95 15.08
CA VAL A 332 13.63 7.86 14.89
C VAL A 332 12.97 6.51 15.10
N ILE A 333 12.23 6.34 16.20
CA ILE A 333 11.55 5.09 16.51
C ILE A 333 10.46 4.80 15.49
N LEU A 334 9.64 5.79 15.13
CA LEU A 334 8.59 5.61 14.14
C LEU A 334 9.16 5.11 12.80
N ILE A 335 10.28 5.70 12.33
CA ILE A 335 10.95 5.23 11.10
C ILE A 335 11.53 3.84 11.27
N ALA A 336 12.24 3.57 12.37
CA ALA A 336 12.81 2.24 12.62
C ALA A 336 11.71 1.16 12.60
N LEU A 337 10.58 1.45 13.23
CA LEU A 337 9.46 0.53 13.28
C LEU A 337 8.80 0.37 11.90
N ILE A 338 8.57 1.46 11.14
CA ILE A 338 8.06 1.38 9.76
C ILE A 338 8.96 0.51 8.88
N LEU A 339 10.27 0.65 8.99
CA LEU A 339 11.23 -0.06 8.13
C LEU A 339 11.43 -1.53 8.55
N PHE A 340 11.43 -1.82 9.84
CA PHE A 340 11.93 -3.10 10.34
C PHE A 340 10.87 -4.00 10.98
N ILE A 341 9.76 -3.46 11.53
CA ILE A 341 8.65 -4.27 12.06
C ILE A 341 8.09 -5.27 11.03
N PRO A 342 7.93 -4.94 9.72
CA PRO A 342 7.31 -5.86 8.77
C PRO A 342 7.96 -7.25 8.74
N ASN A 343 9.27 -7.35 9.00
CA ASN A 343 10.00 -8.62 9.07
C ASN A 343 9.59 -9.51 10.26
N PHE A 344 8.98 -8.94 11.29
CA PHE A 344 8.48 -9.65 12.47
C PHE A 344 6.97 -9.91 12.39
N THR A 345 6.21 -9.02 11.75
CA THR A 345 4.75 -9.16 11.65
C THR A 345 4.28 -9.99 10.46
N TYR A 346 5.16 -10.32 9.51
CA TYR A 346 4.86 -11.20 8.37
C TYR A 346 4.11 -12.48 8.77
N TRP A 347 4.49 -13.08 9.91
CA TRP A 347 3.91 -14.33 10.41
C TRP A 347 2.48 -14.20 10.97
N LEU A 348 1.97 -12.97 11.09
CA LEU A 348 0.62 -12.69 11.60
C LEU A 348 -0.39 -12.49 10.47
N THR A 349 0.07 -12.37 9.23
CA THR A 349 -0.80 -12.28 8.06
C THR A 349 -1.08 -13.68 7.51
N PRO A 350 -2.33 -13.98 7.11
CA PRO A 350 -2.73 -15.29 6.61
C PRO A 350 -2.07 -15.67 5.27
#